data_AF-A0A943KDJ6-F1
#
_entry.id   AF-A0A943KDJ6-F1
#
_cell.length_a   1.000
_cell.length_b   1.000
_cell.length_c   1.000
_cell.angle_alpha   90.00
_cell.angle_beta   90.00
_cell.angle_gamma   90.00
#
_symmetry.space_group_name_H-M   'P 1'
#
loop_
_entity.id
_entity.type
_entity.pdbx_description
1 polymer ?
#
loop_
_entity_poly.entity_id
_entity_poly.type
_entity_poly.pdbx_seq_one_letter_code
_entity_poly.pdbx_strand_id
1 'polypeptide(L)'
;MAEKKKLTKAEKKELRKKQRGNLWKDFKAFINRGNVVDMAVGVIMGSAFGAIVTAFTNILLSICTWGVPGGLTGLVTVLPAANDAQKGIEGIGQYFSNDKLAEMAKIYCEKLGGTYGGNEAQWINSLKTLYTQHGDTWTYKQSAIIDWGTFINAIIAFLIIALTLFVILKTFNYLTAKRKALEEAAKTAALNYKKTGDKTETKEAKETEAAKAEVEAQSKVEDKKAE
;
A
#
# COMPACT_ATOMS: atom_id res chain seq x y z
N MET A 1 -58.63 -23.63 -24.15
CA MET A 1 -57.47 -24.39 -24.68
C MET A 1 -56.19 -23.60 -24.41
N ALA A 2 -55.45 -23.98 -23.38
CA ALA A 2 -54.07 -23.52 -23.15
C ALA A 2 -53.39 -24.57 -22.27
N GLU A 3 -53.09 -25.72 -22.88
CA GLU A 3 -52.38 -26.81 -22.21
C GLU A 3 -50.93 -26.36 -22.01
N LYS A 4 -50.59 -25.93 -20.78
CA LYS A 4 -49.20 -25.69 -20.37
C LYS A 4 -48.47 -27.03 -20.34
N LYS A 5 -47.84 -27.39 -21.46
CA LYS A 5 -46.95 -28.55 -21.62
C LYS A 5 -45.88 -28.52 -20.52
N LYS A 6 -46.07 -29.33 -19.47
CA LYS A 6 -45.12 -29.43 -18.35
C LYS A 6 -43.88 -30.17 -18.85
N LEU A 7 -42.75 -29.46 -18.99
CA LEU A 7 -41.47 -30.08 -19.37
C LEU A 7 -41.10 -31.19 -18.38
N THR A 8 -40.77 -32.35 -18.93
CA THR A 8 -40.37 -33.54 -18.19
C THR A 8 -39.05 -33.33 -17.45
N LYS A 9 -38.80 -34.12 -16.38
CA LYS A 9 -37.59 -34.00 -15.55
C LYS A 9 -36.29 -34.13 -16.37
N ALA A 10 -36.32 -34.89 -17.48
CA ALA A 10 -35.20 -35.03 -18.40
C ALA A 10 -34.92 -33.74 -19.20
N GLU A 11 -35.96 -33.10 -19.73
CA GLU A 11 -35.84 -31.85 -20.51
C GLU A 11 -35.36 -30.69 -19.63
N LYS A 12 -35.82 -30.60 -18.37
CA LYS A 12 -35.30 -29.62 -17.39
C LYS A 12 -33.82 -29.84 -17.05
N LYS A 13 -33.35 -31.09 -17.06
CA LYS A 13 -31.96 -31.44 -16.76
C LYS A 13 -31.03 -31.07 -17.93
N GLU A 14 -31.48 -31.29 -19.16
CA GLU A 14 -30.78 -30.88 -20.39
C GLU A 14 -30.69 -29.35 -20.54
N LEU A 15 -31.77 -28.62 -20.27
CA LEU A 15 -31.79 -27.14 -20.29
C LEU A 15 -30.81 -26.52 -19.27
N ARG A 16 -30.72 -27.07 -18.06
CA ARG A 16 -29.74 -26.63 -17.04
C ARG A 16 -28.30 -26.94 -17.44
N LYS A 17 -28.05 -28.04 -18.15
CA LYS A 17 -26.72 -28.40 -18.66
C LYS A 17 -26.28 -27.47 -19.80
N LYS A 18 -27.20 -27.10 -20.70
CA LYS A 18 -26.97 -26.17 -21.82
C LYS A 18 -26.71 -24.74 -21.34
N GLN A 19 -27.41 -24.28 -20.29
CA GLN A 19 -27.18 -22.95 -19.71
C GLN A 19 -25.87 -22.83 -18.91
N ARG A 20 -25.40 -23.90 -18.25
CA ARG A 20 -24.15 -23.87 -17.45
C ARG A 20 -22.87 -23.73 -18.28
N GLY A 21 -22.85 -24.21 -19.52
CA GLY A 21 -21.72 -24.03 -20.44
C GLY A 21 -21.67 -22.65 -21.10
N ASN A 22 -22.76 -21.88 -21.00
CA ASN A 22 -22.88 -20.59 -21.66
C ASN A 22 -22.36 -19.46 -20.79
N LEU A 23 -22.59 -19.45 -19.47
CA LEU A 23 -22.15 -18.35 -18.60
C LEU A 23 -20.63 -18.11 -18.63
N TRP A 24 -19.81 -19.15 -18.65
CA TRP A 24 -18.35 -19.00 -18.74
C TRP A 24 -17.90 -18.50 -20.12
N LYS A 25 -18.59 -18.90 -21.20
CA LYS A 25 -18.32 -18.42 -22.55
C LYS A 25 -18.79 -16.98 -22.74
N ASP A 26 -19.95 -16.63 -22.19
CA ASP A 26 -20.49 -15.28 -22.15
C ASP A 26 -19.61 -14.36 -21.31
N PHE A 27 -19.07 -14.87 -20.19
CA PHE A 27 -18.10 -14.16 -19.35
C PHE A 27 -16.75 -13.97 -20.06
N LYS A 28 -16.20 -14.99 -20.71
CA LYS A 28 -14.99 -14.86 -21.53
C LYS A 28 -15.21 -13.93 -22.71
N ALA A 29 -16.37 -14.01 -23.37
CA ALA A 29 -16.77 -13.12 -24.44
C ALA A 29 -16.95 -11.68 -23.94
N PHE A 30 -17.41 -11.48 -22.69
CA PHE A 30 -17.56 -10.20 -22.03
C PHE A 30 -16.22 -9.57 -21.62
N ILE A 31 -15.32 -10.34 -21.01
CA ILE A 31 -13.95 -9.91 -20.70
C ILE A 31 -13.20 -9.58 -21.98
N ASN A 32 -13.30 -10.42 -23.00
CA ASN A 32 -12.69 -10.15 -24.30
C ASN A 32 -13.45 -9.07 -25.09
N ARG A 33 -14.57 -8.55 -24.58
CA ARG A 33 -15.33 -7.47 -25.22
C ARG A 33 -14.65 -6.14 -24.91
N GLY A 34 -13.69 -5.78 -25.75
CA GLY A 34 -13.06 -4.46 -25.73
C GLY A 34 -12.15 -4.23 -24.51
N ASN A 35 -12.12 -2.98 -24.04
CA ASN A 35 -11.15 -2.44 -23.07
C ASN A 35 -11.48 -2.73 -21.59
N VAL A 36 -12.44 -3.63 -21.30
CA VAL A 36 -12.96 -3.84 -19.93
C VAL A 36 -11.89 -4.45 -19.02
N VAL A 37 -11.02 -5.31 -19.56
CA VAL A 37 -9.93 -5.93 -18.79
C VAL A 37 -8.90 -4.90 -18.35
N ASP A 38 -8.44 -4.05 -19.26
CA ASP A 38 -7.44 -3.02 -18.94
C ASP A 38 -8.01 -1.97 -17.97
N MET A 39 -9.29 -1.63 -18.11
CA MET A 39 -9.97 -0.76 -17.15
C MET A 39 -10.07 -1.42 -15.77
N ALA A 40 -10.42 -2.71 -15.70
CA ALA A 40 -10.52 -3.46 -14.46
C ALA A 40 -9.15 -3.63 -13.77
N VAL A 41 -8.10 -3.92 -14.54
CA VAL A 41 -6.73 -4.02 -14.04
C VAL A 41 -6.26 -2.67 -13.50
N GLY A 42 -6.58 -1.56 -14.18
CA GLY A 42 -6.27 -0.21 -13.71
C GLY A 42 -6.90 0.12 -12.35
N VAL A 43 -8.17 -0.22 -12.14
CA VAL A 43 -8.87 0.01 -10.86
C VAL A 43 -8.30 -0.87 -9.74
N ILE A 44 -8.01 -2.14 -10.03
CA ILE A 44 -7.46 -3.08 -9.05
C ILE A 44 -6.03 -2.66 -8.67
N MET A 45 -5.18 -2.32 -9.65
CA MET A 45 -3.82 -1.82 -9.39
C MET A 45 -3.84 -0.49 -8.66
N GLY A 46 -4.75 0.43 -9.00
CA GLY A 46 -4.90 1.72 -8.32
C GLY A 46 -5.29 1.59 -6.85
N SER A 47 -6.29 0.74 -6.54
CA SER A 47 -6.73 0.50 -5.17
C SER A 47 -5.69 -0.25 -4.32
N ALA A 48 -5.00 -1.24 -4.90
CA ALA A 48 -3.92 -1.95 -4.24
C ALA A 48 -2.69 -1.06 -3.98
N PHE A 49 -2.28 -0.24 -4.95
CA PHE A 49 -1.17 0.70 -4.79
C PHE A 49 -1.47 1.76 -3.71
N GLY A 50 -2.69 2.28 -3.67
CA GLY A 50 -3.14 3.17 -2.59
C GLY A 50 -2.97 2.54 -1.20
N ALA A 51 -3.41 1.30 -1.02
CA ALA A 51 -3.27 0.58 0.25
C ALA A 51 -1.80 0.37 0.66
N ILE A 52 -0.91 0.06 -0.30
CA ILE A 52 0.54 -0.07 -0.05
C ILE A 52 1.14 1.27 0.40
N VAL A 53 0.79 2.36 -0.28
CA VAL A 53 1.25 3.71 0.06
C VAL A 53 0.75 4.10 1.44
N THR A 54 -0.52 3.82 1.77
CA THR A 54 -1.09 4.07 3.11
C THR A 54 -0.38 3.24 4.18
N ALA A 55 -0.12 1.95 3.94
CA ALA A 55 0.58 1.09 4.91
C ALA A 55 2.02 1.57 5.17
N PHE A 56 2.75 1.94 4.12
CA PHE A 56 4.10 2.49 4.24
C PHE A 56 4.11 3.87 4.93
N THR A 57 3.13 4.72 4.61
CA THR A 57 2.95 6.02 5.27
C THR A 57 2.65 5.84 6.76
N ASN A 58 1.80 4.89 7.13
CA ASN A 58 1.49 4.60 8.54
C ASN A 58 2.73 4.15 9.31
N ILE A 59 3.62 3.36 8.68
CA ILE A 59 4.91 2.99 9.27
C ILE A 59 5.78 4.22 9.46
N LEU A 60 5.92 5.08 8.44
CA LEU A 60 6.71 6.31 8.55
C LEU A 60 6.13 7.31 9.56
N LEU A 61 4.80 7.44 9.62
CA LEU A 61 4.10 8.21 10.63
C LEU A 61 4.44 7.66 12.01
N SER A 62 4.29 6.36 12.25
CA SER A 62 4.59 5.76 13.57
C SER A 62 6.04 5.96 14.03
N ILE A 63 7.00 5.95 13.10
CA ILE A 63 8.43 6.19 13.38
C ILE A 63 8.68 7.68 13.64
N CYS A 64 8.09 8.56 12.84
CA CYS A 64 8.24 10.00 12.97
C CYS A 64 7.51 10.56 14.21
N THR A 65 6.37 9.95 14.56
CA THR A 65 5.54 10.29 15.72
C THR A 65 5.93 9.50 16.96
N TRP A 66 7.03 8.73 16.97
CA TRP A 66 7.52 8.04 18.17
C TRP A 66 7.81 9.01 19.34
N GLY A 67 7.85 10.33 19.08
CA GLY A 67 7.87 11.38 20.11
C GLY A 67 6.51 11.78 20.71
N VAL A 68 5.36 11.32 20.18
CA VAL A 68 4.02 11.66 20.69
C VAL A 68 3.06 10.46 20.57
N PRO A 69 2.94 9.62 21.62
CA PRO A 69 1.94 8.55 21.64
C PRO A 69 0.54 9.19 21.70
N GLY A 70 -0.20 9.17 20.59
CA GLY A 70 -1.53 9.76 20.46
C GLY A 70 -1.66 10.82 19.35
N GLY A 71 -0.53 11.36 18.85
CA GLY A 71 -0.54 12.53 17.97
C GLY A 71 -0.76 13.83 18.74
N LEU A 72 -0.77 14.98 18.05
CA LEU A 72 -1.09 16.27 18.67
C LEU A 72 -2.57 16.26 19.09
N THR A 73 -2.92 15.76 20.28
CA THR A 73 -4.31 15.55 20.71
C THR A 73 -4.84 16.57 21.71
N GLY A 74 -3.98 17.50 22.16
CA GLY A 74 -4.33 18.50 23.17
C GLY A 74 -4.79 19.86 22.63
N LEU A 75 -4.72 20.08 21.31
CA LEU A 75 -5.05 21.37 20.69
C LEU A 75 -6.47 21.34 20.13
N VAL A 76 -7.45 21.44 21.04
CA VAL A 76 -8.88 21.51 20.72
C VAL A 76 -9.44 22.81 21.27
N THR A 77 -9.90 23.68 20.37
CA THR A 77 -10.60 24.91 20.77
C THR A 77 -12.09 24.67 20.61
N VAL A 78 -12.80 24.66 21.73
CA VAL A 78 -14.26 24.58 21.74
C VAL A 78 -14.81 26.00 21.69
N LEU A 79 -15.63 26.29 20.69
CA LEU A 79 -16.29 27.59 20.58
C LEU A 79 -17.37 27.69 21.66
N PRO A 80 -17.57 28.88 22.28
CA PRO A 80 -18.59 29.05 23.30
C PRO A 80 -19.97 28.68 22.75
N ALA A 81 -20.78 28.02 23.58
CA ALA A 81 -22.13 27.61 23.23
C ALA A 81 -22.96 28.79 22.69
N ALA A 82 -23.38 28.72 21.43
CA ALA A 82 -24.23 29.73 20.82
C ALA A 82 -25.72 29.53 21.18
N ASN A 83 -26.11 28.32 21.63
CA ASN A 83 -27.48 27.95 21.98
C ASN A 83 -27.52 27.07 23.25
N ASP A 84 -28.68 26.99 23.93
CA ASP A 84 -28.88 26.16 25.13
C ASP A 84 -28.63 24.66 24.88
N ALA A 85 -28.81 24.20 23.64
CA ALA A 85 -28.49 22.83 23.22
C ALA A 85 -26.96 22.56 23.14
N GLN A 86 -26.11 23.58 23.20
CA GLN A 86 -24.66 23.47 23.13
C GLN A 86 -23.97 23.69 24.49
N LYS A 87 -24.71 24.07 25.54
CA LYS A 87 -24.17 24.32 26.89
C LYS A 87 -23.66 23.05 27.59
N GLY A 88 -23.93 21.87 27.00
CA GLY A 88 -23.59 20.58 27.60
C GLY A 88 -24.52 20.24 28.76
N ILE A 89 -24.14 19.25 29.57
CA ILE A 89 -24.93 18.80 30.72
C ILE A 89 -24.54 19.65 31.95
N GLU A 90 -25.52 20.14 32.70
CA GLU A 90 -25.28 20.89 33.95
C GLU A 90 -24.42 20.08 34.93
N GLY A 91 -23.24 20.61 35.26
CA GLY A 91 -22.25 19.97 36.14
C GLY A 91 -21.09 19.28 35.42
N ILE A 92 -21.21 19.00 34.11
CA ILE A 92 -20.15 18.41 33.28
C ILE A 92 -19.61 19.42 32.26
N GLY A 93 -20.46 20.36 31.85
CA GLY A 93 -20.09 21.44 30.94
C GLY A 93 -19.99 21.00 29.47
N GLN A 94 -19.60 21.95 28.63
CA GLN A 94 -19.53 21.81 27.17
C GLN A 94 -18.39 20.89 26.73
N TYR A 95 -17.30 20.85 27.50
CA TYR A 95 -16.13 20.01 27.25
C TYR A 95 -15.44 19.61 28.55
N PHE A 96 -14.83 18.43 28.57
CA PHE A 96 -14.02 17.94 29.69
C PHE A 96 -12.87 17.07 29.16
N SER A 97 -11.75 17.04 29.86
CA SER A 97 -10.57 16.25 29.45
C SER A 97 -10.70 14.77 29.85
N ASN A 98 -10.00 13.87 29.16
CA ASN A 98 -10.13 12.41 29.29
C ASN A 98 -9.77 11.88 30.69
N ASP A 99 -8.88 12.58 31.41
CA ASP A 99 -8.55 12.37 32.81
C ASP A 99 -9.75 12.55 33.76
N LYS A 100 -10.73 13.40 33.39
CA LYS A 100 -11.92 13.69 34.19
C LYS A 100 -13.15 12.86 33.82
N LEU A 101 -13.04 11.95 32.85
CA LEU A 101 -14.16 11.14 32.35
C LEU A 101 -14.85 10.34 33.47
N ALA A 102 -14.08 9.79 34.40
CA ALA A 102 -14.62 9.02 35.54
C ALA A 102 -15.38 9.92 36.54
N GLU A 103 -14.88 11.13 36.79
CA GLU A 103 -15.51 12.12 37.67
C GLU A 103 -16.81 12.67 37.06
N MET A 104 -16.78 12.98 35.75
CA MET A 104 -17.96 13.41 35.01
C MET A 104 -19.03 12.32 34.95
N ALA A 105 -18.63 11.04 34.89
CA ALA A 105 -19.54 9.88 34.99
C ALA A 105 -20.20 9.74 36.35
N LYS A 106 -19.49 10.07 37.42
CA LYS A 106 -20.05 10.09 38.76
C LYS A 106 -21.08 11.23 38.91
N ILE A 107 -20.76 12.43 38.43
CA ILE A 107 -21.68 13.59 38.44
C ILE A 107 -22.93 13.31 37.60
N TYR A 108 -22.77 12.67 36.42
CA TYR A 108 -23.89 12.24 35.58
C TYR A 108 -24.80 11.22 36.27
N CYS A 109 -24.20 10.27 36.99
CA CYS A 109 -24.93 9.25 37.74
C CYS A 109 -25.71 9.84 38.92
N GLU A 110 -25.08 10.73 39.70
CA GLU A 110 -25.72 11.43 40.83
C GLU A 110 -26.88 12.31 40.38
N LYS A 111 -26.75 13.00 39.24
CA LYS A 111 -27.82 13.84 38.65
C LYS A 111 -29.01 13.03 38.15
N LEU A 112 -28.79 11.80 37.67
CA LEU A 112 -29.85 10.90 37.22
C LEU A 112 -30.43 10.02 38.33
N GLY A 113 -30.01 10.22 39.59
CA GLY A 113 -30.49 9.48 40.75
C GLY A 113 -30.02 8.02 40.81
N GLY A 114 -28.95 7.68 40.09
CA GLY A 114 -28.37 6.33 40.06
C GLY A 114 -27.29 6.11 41.12
N THR A 115 -26.97 4.84 41.39
CA THR A 115 -25.83 4.45 42.23
C THR A 115 -24.63 4.10 41.36
N TYR A 116 -23.49 4.77 41.57
CA TYR A 116 -22.27 4.58 40.77
C TYR A 116 -21.58 3.22 41.03
N GLY A 117 -21.78 2.63 42.22
CA GLY A 117 -21.16 1.37 42.61
C GLY A 117 -21.60 0.19 41.75
N GLY A 118 -20.65 -0.40 41.00
CA GLY A 118 -20.83 -1.64 40.22
C GLY A 118 -21.19 -1.46 38.74
N ASN A 119 -21.64 -0.28 38.31
CA ASN A 119 -22.09 0.01 36.93
C ASN A 119 -21.27 1.12 36.23
N GLU A 120 -20.05 1.36 36.68
CA GLU A 120 -19.18 2.46 36.22
C GLU A 120 -19.00 2.46 34.70
N ALA A 121 -18.75 1.29 34.10
CA ALA A 121 -18.58 1.14 32.66
C ALA A 121 -19.86 1.49 31.87
N GLN A 122 -21.04 1.22 32.41
CA GLN A 122 -22.32 1.55 31.77
C GLN A 122 -22.54 3.06 31.74
N TRP A 123 -22.29 3.74 32.86
CA TRP A 123 -22.42 5.20 32.95
C TRP A 123 -21.38 5.93 32.10
N ILE A 124 -20.14 5.42 32.08
CA ILE A 124 -19.10 5.92 31.17
C ILE A 124 -19.55 5.76 29.71
N ASN A 125 -20.08 4.60 29.33
CA ASN A 125 -20.56 4.38 27.96
C ASN A 125 -21.75 5.27 27.61
N SER A 126 -22.69 5.50 28.54
CA SER A 126 -23.80 6.45 28.38
C SER A 126 -23.33 7.90 28.24
N LEU A 127 -22.21 8.29 28.86
CA LEU A 127 -21.60 9.60 28.62
C LEU A 127 -20.90 9.68 27.28
N LYS A 128 -20.19 8.63 26.88
CA LYS A 128 -19.56 8.52 25.56
C LYS A 128 -20.58 8.57 24.41
N THR A 129 -21.85 8.25 24.65
CA THR A 129 -22.90 8.46 23.63
C THR A 129 -23.37 9.91 23.53
N LEU A 130 -23.09 10.76 24.51
CA LEU A 130 -23.48 12.18 24.52
C LEU A 130 -22.33 13.12 24.18
N TYR A 131 -21.09 12.68 24.41
CA TYR A 131 -19.87 13.43 24.12
C TYR A 131 -19.05 12.74 23.02
N THR A 132 -18.54 13.51 22.08
CA THR A 132 -17.57 13.05 21.07
C THR A 132 -16.16 13.30 21.59
N GLN A 133 -15.27 12.33 21.42
CA GLN A 133 -13.86 12.48 21.78
C GLN A 133 -13.10 13.15 20.64
N HIS A 134 -12.45 14.27 20.95
CA HIS A 134 -11.53 14.99 20.09
C HIS A 134 -10.18 15.04 20.78
N GLY A 135 -9.27 14.15 20.37
CA GLY A 135 -7.99 13.95 21.05
C GLY A 135 -8.18 13.57 22.53
N ASP A 136 -7.72 14.43 23.43
CA ASP A 136 -7.85 14.24 24.89
C ASP A 136 -9.07 14.92 25.49
N THR A 137 -9.91 15.58 24.70
CA THR A 137 -11.08 16.33 25.19
C THR A 137 -12.38 15.70 24.69
N TRP A 138 -13.28 15.40 25.61
CA TRP A 138 -14.66 15.03 25.35
C TRP A 138 -15.50 16.29 25.23
N THR A 139 -16.20 16.44 24.12
CA THR A 139 -17.02 17.63 23.83
C THR A 139 -18.45 17.22 23.54
N TYR A 140 -19.43 18.01 23.97
CA TYR A 140 -20.83 17.68 23.72
C TYR A 140 -21.12 17.64 22.21
N LYS A 141 -21.87 16.64 21.74
CA LYS A 141 -22.09 16.33 20.31
C LYS A 141 -22.53 17.49 19.41
N GLN A 142 -23.15 18.53 19.97
CA GLN A 142 -23.63 19.69 19.22
C GLN A 142 -22.71 20.92 19.32
N SER A 143 -21.57 20.80 19.99
CA SER A 143 -20.61 21.90 20.12
C SER A 143 -19.85 22.11 18.82
N ALA A 144 -19.68 23.38 18.43
CA ALA A 144 -18.76 23.75 17.37
C ALA A 144 -17.33 23.70 17.92
N ILE A 145 -16.46 22.92 17.29
CA ILE A 145 -15.12 22.63 17.79
C ILE A 145 -14.13 22.75 16.63
N ILE A 146 -12.93 23.25 16.94
CA ILE A 146 -11.80 23.28 16.02
C ILE A 146 -10.70 22.40 16.59
N ASP A 147 -10.48 21.25 15.94
CA ASP A 147 -9.44 20.30 16.28
C ASP A 147 -8.14 20.63 15.52
N TRP A 148 -7.38 21.58 16.04
CA TRP A 148 -6.06 21.90 15.48
C TRP A 148 -5.11 20.70 15.49
N GLY A 149 -5.27 19.84 16.49
CA GLY A 149 -4.52 18.60 16.64
C GLY A 149 -4.65 17.63 15.47
N THR A 150 -5.89 17.29 15.10
CA THR A 150 -6.17 16.39 13.97
C THR A 150 -5.83 17.05 12.63
N PHE A 151 -6.02 18.38 12.54
CA PHE A 151 -5.67 19.16 11.36
C PHE A 151 -4.16 19.17 11.08
N ILE A 152 -3.33 19.45 12.07
CA ILE A 152 -1.87 19.43 11.92
C ILE A 152 -1.39 18.02 11.61
N ASN A 153 -1.96 17.00 12.26
CA ASN A 153 -1.66 15.61 11.94
C ASN A 153 -2.00 15.26 10.48
N ALA A 154 -3.13 15.74 9.96
CA ALA A 154 -3.50 15.55 8.55
C ALA A 154 -2.52 16.24 7.59
N ILE A 155 -2.03 17.44 7.92
CA ILE A 155 -1.00 18.14 7.13
C ILE A 155 0.32 17.34 7.13
N ILE A 156 0.76 16.86 8.29
CA ILE A 156 1.97 16.05 8.43
C ILE A 156 1.83 14.75 7.63
N ALA A 157 0.69 14.06 7.73
CA ALA A 157 0.39 12.87 6.95
C ALA A 157 0.44 13.16 5.44
N PHE A 158 -0.13 14.28 4.99
CA PHE A 158 -0.09 14.68 3.59
C PHE A 158 1.35 14.89 3.09
N LEU A 159 2.20 15.58 3.86
CA LEU A 159 3.62 15.78 3.53
C LEU A 159 4.39 14.46 3.47
N ILE A 160 4.13 13.53 4.40
CA ILE A 160 4.77 12.21 4.40
C ILE A 160 4.31 11.36 3.22
N ILE A 161 3.03 11.41 2.83
CA ILE A 161 2.53 10.73 1.62
C ILE A 161 3.22 11.29 0.37
N ALA A 162 3.36 12.62 0.27
CA ALA A 162 4.06 13.25 -0.84
C ALA A 162 5.53 12.81 -0.92
N LEU A 163 6.24 12.81 0.21
CA LEU A 163 7.63 12.34 0.30
C LEU A 163 7.73 10.84 -0.04
N THR A 164 6.80 10.03 0.46
CA THR A 164 6.74 8.59 0.20
C THR A 164 6.56 8.30 -1.28
N LEU A 165 5.58 8.93 -1.92
CA LEU A 165 5.34 8.77 -3.35
C LEU A 165 6.56 9.22 -4.17
N PHE A 166 7.22 10.30 -3.75
CA PHE A 166 8.46 10.75 -4.37
C PHE A 166 9.58 9.70 -4.28
N VAL A 167 9.80 9.11 -3.10
CA VAL A 167 10.81 8.05 -2.90
C VAL A 167 10.46 6.81 -3.72
N ILE A 168 9.19 6.40 -3.74
CA ILE A 168 8.73 5.25 -4.52
C ILE A 168 8.99 5.49 -6.02
N LEU A 169 8.53 6.62 -6.57
CA LEU A 169 8.74 6.97 -7.97
C LEU A 169 10.24 7.08 -8.32
N LYS A 170 11.04 7.67 -7.43
CA LYS A 170 12.50 7.75 -7.60
C LYS A 170 13.15 6.37 -7.60
N THR A 171 12.70 5.47 -6.73
CA THR A 171 13.19 4.09 -6.65
C THR A 171 12.82 3.32 -7.92
N PHE A 172 11.58 3.43 -8.39
CA PHE A 172 11.15 2.81 -9.65
C PHE A 172 11.96 3.30 -10.86
N ASN A 173 12.17 4.61 -10.97
CA ASN A 173 12.98 5.19 -12.05
C ASN A 173 14.45 4.76 -11.97
N TYR A 174 15.02 4.73 -10.75
CA TYR A 174 16.40 4.30 -10.51
C TYR A 174 16.63 2.80 -10.79
N LEU A 175 15.73 1.92 -10.35
CA LEU A 175 15.84 0.47 -10.58
C LEU A 175 15.73 0.13 -12.06
N THR A 176 14.84 0.80 -12.79
CA THR A 176 14.64 0.55 -14.22
C THR A 176 15.86 1.00 -15.03
N ALA A 177 16.46 2.16 -14.68
CA ALA A 177 17.69 2.63 -15.30
C ALA A 177 18.88 1.67 -15.05
N LYS A 178 19.03 1.18 -13.80
CA LYS A 178 20.05 0.18 -13.47
C LYS A 178 19.88 -1.15 -14.20
N ARG A 179 18.64 -1.65 -14.34
CA ARG A 179 18.37 -2.88 -15.10
C ARG A 179 18.75 -2.74 -16.57
N LYS A 180 18.39 -1.63 -17.21
CA LYS A 180 18.76 -1.37 -18.62
C LYS A 180 20.26 -1.27 -18.82
N ALA A 181 20.97 -0.56 -17.94
CA ALA A 181 22.43 -0.44 -18.03
C ALA A 181 23.16 -1.79 -17.86
N LEU A 182 22.66 -2.65 -16.96
CA LEU A 182 23.24 -3.97 -16.72
C LEU A 182 22.92 -4.95 -17.86
N GLU A 183 21.71 -4.86 -18.43
CA GLU A 183 21.31 -5.62 -19.61
C GLU A 183 22.08 -5.19 -20.87
N GLU A 184 22.37 -3.91 -21.02
CA GLU A 184 23.16 -3.36 -22.12
C GLU A 184 24.65 -3.69 -21.95
N ALA A 185 25.17 -3.68 -20.73
CA ALA A 185 26.51 -4.20 -20.39
C ALA A 185 26.62 -5.71 -20.66
N ALA A 186 25.57 -6.50 -20.35
CA ALA A 186 25.54 -7.93 -20.66
C ALA A 186 25.45 -8.20 -22.17
N LYS A 187 24.67 -7.41 -22.91
CA LYS A 187 24.55 -7.52 -24.38
C LYS A 187 25.85 -7.14 -25.08
N THR A 188 26.53 -6.08 -24.65
CA THR A 188 27.83 -5.66 -25.20
C THR A 188 28.95 -6.64 -24.85
N ALA A 189 28.97 -7.19 -23.62
CA ALA A 189 29.88 -8.27 -23.25
C ALA A 189 29.63 -9.56 -24.07
N ALA A 190 28.38 -9.93 -24.30
CA ALA A 190 28.02 -11.08 -25.14
C ALA A 190 28.35 -10.87 -26.64
N LEU A 191 28.17 -9.64 -27.15
CA LEU A 191 28.59 -9.24 -28.50
C LEU A 191 30.11 -9.26 -28.65
N ASN A 192 30.85 -8.79 -27.64
CA ASN A 192 32.31 -8.82 -27.64
C ASN A 192 32.87 -10.24 -27.54
N TYR A 193 32.24 -11.15 -26.77
CA TYR A 193 32.60 -12.58 -26.73
C TYR A 193 32.39 -13.26 -28.09
N LYS A 194 31.27 -13.01 -28.77
CA LYS A 194 31.05 -13.52 -30.14
C LYS A 194 32.04 -12.95 -31.16
N LYS A 195 32.47 -11.70 -30.99
CA LYS A 195 33.49 -11.06 -31.84
C LYS A 195 34.93 -11.53 -31.56
N THR A 196 35.20 -12.02 -30.36
CA THR A 196 36.50 -12.62 -30.01
C THR A 196 36.57 -14.08 -30.44
N GLY A 197 35.49 -14.85 -30.30
CA GLY A 197 35.43 -16.24 -30.79
C GLY A 197 35.69 -16.40 -32.29
N ASP A 198 35.29 -15.44 -33.12
CA ASP A 198 35.54 -15.42 -34.57
C ASP A 198 36.95 -14.94 -34.95
N LYS A 199 37.69 -14.31 -34.02
CA LYS A 199 39.08 -13.84 -34.25
C LYS A 199 40.15 -14.70 -33.57
N THR A 200 39.77 -15.62 -32.68
CA THR A 200 40.71 -16.55 -32.05
C THR A 200 41.25 -17.57 -33.07
N GLU A 201 40.41 -18.05 -34.00
CA GLU A 201 40.83 -19.04 -35.01
C GLU A 201 41.86 -18.48 -36.02
N THR A 202 41.85 -17.18 -36.33
CA THR A 202 42.80 -16.60 -37.29
C THR A 202 44.09 -16.06 -36.67
N LYS A 203 44.13 -15.84 -35.35
CA LYS A 203 45.36 -15.42 -34.65
C LYS A 203 46.18 -16.62 -34.17
N GLU A 204 45.54 -17.67 -33.65
CA GLU A 204 46.25 -18.88 -33.23
C GLU A 204 46.94 -19.58 -34.40
N ALA A 205 46.34 -19.58 -35.61
CA ALA A 205 46.97 -20.13 -36.81
C ALA A 205 48.21 -19.35 -37.29
N LYS A 206 48.26 -18.02 -37.09
CA LYS A 206 49.40 -17.20 -37.51
C LYS A 206 50.56 -17.21 -36.53
N GLU A 207 50.29 -17.33 -35.23
CA GLU A 207 51.34 -17.42 -34.20
C GLU A 207 51.92 -18.84 -34.09
N THR A 208 51.15 -19.90 -34.38
CA THR A 208 51.69 -21.28 -34.38
C THR A 208 52.56 -21.61 -35.59
N GLU A 209 52.30 -21.03 -36.77
CA GLU A 209 53.20 -21.19 -37.94
C GLU A 209 54.50 -20.40 -37.78
N ALA A 210 54.44 -19.19 -37.21
CA ALA A 210 55.63 -18.37 -36.93
C ALA A 210 56.52 -19.00 -35.83
N ALA A 211 55.91 -19.53 -34.77
CA ALA A 211 56.65 -20.20 -33.69
C ALA A 211 57.29 -21.53 -34.13
N LYS A 212 56.68 -22.26 -35.09
CA LYS A 212 57.29 -23.48 -35.64
C LYS A 212 58.49 -23.18 -36.54
N ALA A 213 58.45 -22.08 -37.31
CA ALA A 213 59.54 -21.67 -38.19
C ALA A 213 60.78 -21.18 -37.42
N GLU A 214 60.60 -20.50 -36.29
CA GLU A 214 61.72 -20.02 -35.44
C GLU A 214 62.42 -21.17 -34.68
N VAL A 215 61.68 -22.19 -34.25
CA VAL A 215 62.24 -23.35 -33.53
C VAL A 215 63.03 -24.27 -34.47
N GLU A 216 62.59 -24.43 -35.73
CA GLU A 216 63.33 -25.25 -36.71
C GLU A 216 64.63 -24.57 -37.16
N ALA A 217 64.67 -23.24 -37.23
CA ALA A 217 65.88 -22.47 -37.55
C ALA A 217 66.96 -22.53 -36.45
N GLN A 218 66.56 -22.65 -35.17
CA GLN A 218 67.50 -22.76 -34.05
C GLN A 218 68.09 -24.17 -33.89
N SER A 219 67.35 -25.22 -34.27
CA SER A 219 67.84 -26.61 -34.20
C SER A 219 69.01 -26.92 -35.14
N LYS A 220 69.19 -26.16 -36.24
CA LYS A 220 70.31 -26.37 -37.19
C LYS A 220 71.63 -25.69 -36.78
N VAL A 221 71.65 -24.86 -35.74
CA VAL A 221 72.86 -24.15 -35.30
C VAL A 221 73.57 -24.91 -34.16
N GLU A 222 72.85 -25.68 -33.34
CA GLU A 222 73.46 -26.40 -32.21
C GLU A 222 74.16 -27.71 -32.57
N ASP A 223 73.78 -28.40 -33.66
CA ASP A 223 74.42 -29.66 -34.07
C ASP A 223 75.79 -29.51 -34.78
N LYS A 224 76.30 -28.29 -34.95
CA LYS A 224 77.65 -28.05 -35.52
C LYS A 224 78.72 -27.63 -34.51
N LYS A 225 78.41 -27.63 -33.21
CA LYS A 225 79.37 -27.26 -32.16
C LYS A 225 79.72 -28.41 -31.20
N ALA A 226 79.28 -29.62 -31.50
CA ALA A 226 79.58 -30.83 -30.75
C ALA A 226 80.12 -31.95 -31.65
N GLU A 227 81.05 -31.62 -32.55
CA GLU A 227 82.13 -32.52 -33.02
C GLU A 227 83.33 -31.70 -33.52
#